data_AF-B9EM00-F1
#
_entry.id   AF-B9EM00-F1
#
_cell.length_a   1.000
_cell.length_b   1.000
_cell.length_c   1.000
_cell.angle_alpha   90.00
_cell.angle_beta   90.00
_cell.angle_gamma   90.00
#
_symmetry.space_group_name_H-M   'P 1'
#
loop_
_entity.id
_entity.type
_entity.pdbx_description
1 polymer ?
#
loop_
_entity_poly.entity_id
_entity_poly.type
_entity_poly.pdbx_seq_one_letter_code
_entity_poly.pdbx_strand_id
1 'polypeptide(L)'
;MKMVERRLKALKKKVPSSGKKYVPPKIVPMHYEGDLTDADKKKELADKQRRAALRSSVIQELRQQYSDAPEEIREHRDFQTDRQSREQLHRKNFEESMMVRLQVPRNERSAKKRGMLGMSGQLSGITRFSDITALTGGEGQDTDNPGPKKKKKKLMKKKTKRKAFRR
;
A
#
# COMPACT_ATOMS: atom_id res chain seq x y z
N MET A 1 -38.68 47.18 0.49
CA MET A 1 -37.73 47.10 -0.65
C MET A 1 -36.24 47.07 -0.29
N LYS A 2 -35.79 47.50 0.91
CA LYS A 2 -34.36 47.55 1.30
C LYS A 2 -33.65 46.20 1.57
N MET A 3 -34.36 45.06 1.56
CA MET A 3 -33.77 43.73 1.83
C MET A 3 -33.32 42.96 0.57
N VAL A 4 -33.91 43.26 -0.60
CA VAL A 4 -33.53 42.60 -1.87
C VAL A 4 -32.20 43.18 -2.38
N GLU A 5 -31.98 44.48 -2.21
CA GLU A 5 -30.73 45.17 -2.59
C GLU A 5 -29.51 44.69 -1.79
N ARG A 6 -29.72 44.25 -0.53
CA ARG A 6 -28.64 43.71 0.31
C ARG A 6 -28.15 42.34 -0.17
N ARG A 7 -29.03 41.51 -0.74
CA ARG A 7 -28.64 40.20 -1.32
C ARG A 7 -27.86 40.35 -2.63
N LEU A 8 -28.21 41.32 -3.48
CA LEU A 8 -27.48 41.60 -4.71
C LEU A 8 -26.07 42.18 -4.47
N LYS A 9 -25.84 42.81 -3.31
CA LYS A 9 -24.53 43.36 -2.92
C LYS A 9 -23.56 42.29 -2.39
N ALA A 10 -24.05 41.12 -1.98
CA ALA A 10 -23.23 40.01 -1.49
C ALA A 10 -22.64 39.15 -2.63
N LEU A 11 -23.35 39.04 -3.77
CA LEU A 11 -22.88 38.33 -4.97
C LEU A 11 -21.86 39.13 -5.81
N LYS A 12 -21.75 40.45 -5.58
CA LYS A 12 -20.87 41.37 -6.34
C LYS A 12 -19.53 41.67 -5.65
N LYS A 13 -18.93 40.71 -4.94
CA LYS A 13 -17.63 40.94 -4.28
C LYS A 13 -16.64 39.80 -4.47
N LYS A 14 -15.86 39.90 -5.57
CA LYS A 14 -14.38 39.85 -5.65
C LYS A 14 -13.94 39.52 -7.09
N VAL A 15 -13.98 40.52 -7.97
CA VAL A 15 -13.03 40.56 -9.10
C VAL A 15 -11.91 41.50 -8.64
N PRO A 16 -10.66 41.04 -8.46
CA PRO A 16 -9.58 41.93 -8.08
C PRO A 16 -9.24 42.85 -9.26
N SER A 17 -9.39 44.15 -9.01
CA SER A 17 -8.98 45.22 -9.91
C SER A 17 -7.47 45.13 -10.21
N SER A 18 -7.14 45.27 -11.49
CA SER A 18 -5.89 45.77 -12.08
C SER A 18 -4.62 45.68 -11.20
N GLY A 19 -3.70 44.76 -11.56
CA GLY A 19 -2.29 44.79 -11.13
C GLY A 19 -1.76 43.60 -10.33
N LYS A 20 -2.55 42.55 -10.08
CA LYS A 20 -2.12 41.40 -9.24
C LYS A 20 -1.85 40.16 -10.09
N LYS A 21 -0.61 39.65 -10.02
CA LYS A 21 -0.18 38.37 -10.59
C LYS A 21 -1.20 37.28 -10.22
N TYR A 22 -1.58 36.46 -11.20
CA TYR A 22 -2.54 35.38 -11.02
C TYR A 22 -2.13 34.48 -9.86
N VAL A 23 -3.08 34.20 -8.96
CA VAL A 23 -2.90 33.25 -7.87
C VAL A 23 -3.74 32.02 -8.21
N PRO A 24 -3.11 30.87 -8.52
CA PRO A 24 -3.85 29.66 -8.81
C PRO A 24 -4.69 29.22 -7.60
N PRO A 25 -5.88 28.64 -7.84
CA PRO A 25 -6.74 28.15 -6.78
C PRO A 25 -6.05 27.04 -6.00
N LYS A 26 -6.23 27.06 -4.68
CA LYS A 26 -5.75 26.00 -3.79
C LYS A 26 -6.74 24.85 -3.83
N ILE A 27 -6.44 23.81 -4.60
CA ILE A 27 -7.25 22.59 -4.65
C ILE A 27 -7.03 21.84 -3.33
N VAL A 28 -8.12 21.57 -2.62
CA VAL A 28 -8.13 20.69 -1.45
C VAL A 28 -8.60 19.30 -1.89
N PRO A 29 -8.05 18.21 -1.32
CA PRO A 29 -8.63 16.89 -1.52
C PRO A 29 -10.06 16.90 -0.97
N MET A 30 -11.04 16.76 -1.84
CA MET A 30 -12.41 16.45 -1.45
C MET A 30 -12.60 14.95 -1.59
N HIS A 31 -13.21 14.33 -0.59
CA HIS A 31 -13.60 12.93 -0.67
C HIS A 31 -14.65 12.79 -1.78
N TYR A 32 -14.35 11.95 -2.76
CA TYR A 32 -15.29 11.63 -3.83
C TYR A 32 -16.34 10.66 -3.27
N GLU A 33 -17.59 11.10 -3.20
CA GLU A 33 -18.75 10.29 -2.78
C GLU A 33 -19.31 9.43 -3.94
N GLY A 34 -18.74 9.54 -5.14
CA GLY A 34 -19.31 8.90 -6.33
C GLY A 34 -19.08 7.39 -6.39
N ASP A 35 -20.19 6.68 -6.59
CA ASP A 35 -20.37 5.31 -7.08
C ASP A 35 -19.88 4.12 -6.22
N LEU A 36 -19.13 4.35 -5.14
CA LEU A 36 -18.78 3.28 -4.20
C LEU A 36 -19.57 3.42 -2.92
N THR A 37 -20.73 2.75 -2.86
CA THR A 37 -21.48 2.65 -1.61
C THR A 37 -20.59 2.01 -0.54
N ASP A 38 -20.80 2.35 0.73
CA ASP A 38 -20.09 1.70 1.82
C ASP A 38 -20.36 0.18 1.87
N ALA A 39 -21.47 -0.27 1.28
CA ALA A 39 -21.75 -1.68 1.06
C ALA A 39 -20.80 -2.30 0.03
N ASP A 40 -20.51 -1.62 -1.08
CA ASP A 40 -19.60 -2.13 -2.12
C ASP A 40 -18.15 -2.19 -1.64
N LYS A 41 -17.71 -1.19 -0.85
CA LYS A 41 -16.39 -1.24 -0.19
C LYS A 41 -16.26 -2.45 0.73
N LYS A 42 -17.30 -2.76 1.50
CA LYS A 42 -17.33 -3.94 2.39
C LYS A 42 -17.31 -5.24 1.60
N LYS A 43 -18.06 -5.33 0.49
CA LYS A 43 -18.03 -6.48 -0.42
C LYS A 43 -16.65 -6.69 -1.03
N GLU A 44 -16.01 -5.63 -1.52
CA GLU A 44 -14.66 -5.70 -2.10
C GLU A 44 -13.64 -6.18 -1.07
N LEU A 45 -13.73 -5.70 0.17
CA LEU A 45 -12.88 -6.16 1.27
C LEU A 45 -13.10 -7.64 1.58
N ALA A 46 -14.36 -8.09 1.65
CA ALA A 46 -14.69 -9.49 1.88
C ALA A 46 -14.18 -10.39 0.73
N ASP A 47 -14.34 -9.96 -0.52
CA ASP A 47 -13.86 -10.70 -1.68
C ASP A 47 -12.33 -10.74 -1.74
N LYS A 48 -11.66 -9.66 -1.34
CA LYS A 48 -10.21 -9.64 -1.19
C LYS A 48 -9.74 -10.60 -0.11
N GLN A 49 -10.44 -10.67 1.03
CA GLN A 49 -10.14 -11.62 2.10
C GLN A 49 -10.36 -13.06 1.64
N ARG A 50 -11.47 -13.34 0.94
CA ARG A 50 -11.72 -14.66 0.33
C ARG A 50 -10.63 -15.06 -0.66
N ARG A 51 -10.24 -14.16 -1.56
CA ARG A 51 -9.13 -14.38 -2.51
C ARG A 51 -7.79 -14.58 -1.81
N ALA A 52 -7.55 -13.88 -0.70
CA ALA A 52 -6.34 -14.07 0.10
C ALA A 52 -6.35 -15.42 0.82
N ALA A 53 -7.49 -15.82 1.40
CA ALA A 53 -7.66 -17.11 2.05
C ALA A 53 -7.45 -18.27 1.09
N LEU A 54 -8.05 -18.21 -0.11
CA LEU A 54 -7.81 -19.19 -1.18
C LEU A 54 -6.34 -19.25 -1.65
N ARG A 55 -5.55 -18.21 -1.37
CA ARG A 55 -4.11 -18.15 -1.65
C ARG A 55 -3.25 -18.39 -0.41
N SER A 56 -3.83 -18.85 0.69
CA SER A 56 -3.09 -19.25 1.89
C SER A 56 -2.23 -20.50 1.62
N SER A 57 -1.17 -20.68 2.40
CA SER A 57 -0.21 -21.78 2.24
C SER A 57 -0.87 -23.15 2.38
N VAL A 58 -1.80 -23.34 3.32
CA VAL A 58 -2.50 -24.62 3.52
C VAL A 58 -3.40 -24.97 2.34
N ILE A 59 -4.16 -24.01 1.82
CA ILE A 59 -5.04 -24.28 0.66
C ILE A 59 -4.19 -24.54 -0.60
N GLN A 60 -3.04 -23.87 -0.74
CA GLN A 60 -2.10 -24.14 -1.82
C GLN A 60 -1.53 -25.56 -1.72
N GLU A 61 -1.11 -26.00 -0.54
CA GLU A 61 -0.61 -27.36 -0.32
C GLU A 61 -1.67 -28.43 -0.61
N LEU A 62 -2.90 -28.25 -0.13
CA LEU A 62 -4.01 -29.14 -0.46
C LEU A 62 -4.25 -29.19 -1.96
N ARG A 63 -4.22 -28.04 -2.64
CA ARG A 63 -4.36 -27.99 -4.10
C ARG A 63 -3.25 -28.80 -4.77
N GLN A 64 -2.00 -28.70 -4.31
CA GLN A 64 -0.87 -29.45 -4.88
C GLN A 64 -1.02 -30.95 -4.70
N GLN A 65 -1.49 -31.41 -3.53
CA GLN A 65 -1.68 -32.83 -3.23
C GLN A 65 -2.75 -33.48 -4.11
N TYR A 66 -3.81 -32.74 -4.44
CA TYR A 66 -4.93 -33.24 -5.22
C TYR A 66 -4.91 -32.79 -6.69
N SER A 67 -3.93 -31.99 -7.10
CA SER A 67 -3.77 -31.57 -8.50
C SER A 67 -2.72 -32.41 -9.21
N ASP A 68 -3.09 -33.03 -10.32
CA ASP A 68 -2.16 -33.74 -11.21
C ASP A 68 -1.36 -32.79 -12.13
N ALA A 69 -1.47 -31.48 -11.92
CA ALA A 69 -0.78 -30.49 -12.74
C ALA A 69 0.72 -30.44 -12.38
N PRO A 70 1.62 -30.44 -13.37
CA PRO A 70 3.06 -30.40 -13.10
C PRO A 70 3.47 -29.06 -12.48
N GLU A 71 4.33 -29.12 -11.47
CA GLU A 71 4.91 -27.94 -10.85
C GLU A 71 6.27 -27.57 -11.47
N GLU A 72 6.47 -26.29 -11.77
CA GLU A 72 7.78 -25.76 -12.20
C GLU A 72 8.71 -25.66 -10.99
N ILE A 73 9.50 -26.71 -10.76
CA ILE A 73 10.58 -26.73 -9.77
C ILE A 73 11.81 -26.06 -10.38
N ARG A 74 12.34 -25.03 -9.70
CA ARG A 74 13.59 -24.36 -10.08
C ARG A 74 14.68 -24.79 -9.09
N GLU A 75 15.89 -25.06 -9.57
CA GLU A 75 17.01 -25.57 -8.75
C GLU A 75 17.39 -24.68 -7.54
N HIS A 76 17.07 -23.38 -7.58
CA HIS A 76 17.43 -22.41 -6.52
C HIS A 76 16.21 -21.74 -5.87
N ARG A 77 15.14 -22.51 -5.64
CA ARG A 77 13.89 -21.98 -5.08
C ARG A 77 13.90 -22.05 -3.55
N ASP A 78 14.37 -20.98 -2.90
CA ASP A 78 14.15 -20.82 -1.46
C ASP A 78 12.68 -20.44 -1.21
N PHE A 79 12.00 -21.01 -0.22
CA PHE A 79 10.60 -20.68 0.12
C PHE A 79 10.36 -19.18 0.38
N GLN A 80 11.40 -18.43 0.77
CA GLN A 80 11.35 -16.97 0.96
C GLN A 80 11.38 -16.19 -0.37
N THR A 81 11.92 -16.80 -1.42
CA THR A 81 11.97 -16.20 -2.75
C THR A 81 10.63 -16.19 -3.43
N ASP A 82 9.63 -16.98 -3.04
CA ASP A 82 8.36 -17.03 -3.79
C ASP A 82 7.59 -15.71 -3.81
N ARG A 83 7.49 -15.01 -2.67
CA ARG A 83 6.83 -13.70 -2.64
C ARG A 83 7.63 -12.65 -3.40
N GLN A 84 8.95 -12.66 -3.25
CA GLN A 84 9.84 -11.75 -3.98
C GLN A 84 9.88 -12.10 -5.48
N SER A 85 9.70 -13.37 -5.82
CA SER A 85 9.67 -13.93 -7.16
C SER A 85 8.48 -13.37 -7.91
N ARG A 86 7.32 -13.20 -7.25
CA ARG A 86 6.16 -12.54 -7.88
C ARG A 86 6.45 -11.09 -8.27
N GLU A 87 7.07 -10.31 -7.39
CA GLU A 87 7.47 -8.93 -7.71
C GLU A 87 8.55 -8.90 -8.81
N GLN A 88 9.52 -9.81 -8.73
CA GLN A 88 10.56 -9.96 -9.74
C GLN A 88 10.00 -10.40 -11.09
N LEU A 89 9.02 -11.32 -11.11
CA LEU A 89 8.33 -11.80 -12.29
C LEU A 89 7.53 -10.66 -12.91
N HIS A 90 6.74 -9.94 -12.11
CA HIS A 90 6.01 -8.77 -12.60
C HIS A 90 6.95 -7.72 -13.21
N ARG A 91 8.11 -7.50 -12.58
CA ARG A 91 9.13 -6.62 -13.12
C ARG A 91 9.70 -7.14 -14.44
N LYS A 92 10.07 -8.41 -14.53
CA LYS A 92 10.57 -9.04 -15.76
C LYS A 92 9.55 -8.92 -16.88
N ASN A 93 8.30 -9.30 -16.62
CA ASN A 93 7.21 -9.20 -17.59
C ASN A 93 7.00 -7.77 -18.10
N PHE A 94 7.09 -6.77 -17.20
CA PHE A 94 7.02 -5.37 -17.61
C PHE A 94 8.21 -4.97 -18.50
N GLU A 95 9.43 -5.30 -18.08
CA GLU A 95 10.66 -5.01 -18.83
C GLU A 95 10.63 -5.66 -20.22
N GLU A 96 10.14 -6.89 -20.34
CA GLU A 96 9.97 -7.63 -21.61
C GLU A 96 8.88 -7.01 -22.48
N SER A 97 7.71 -6.69 -21.91
CA SER A 97 6.57 -6.11 -22.65
C SER A 97 6.88 -4.72 -23.23
N MET A 98 7.66 -3.91 -22.51
CA MET A 98 8.02 -2.55 -22.92
C MET A 98 9.40 -2.49 -23.58
N MET A 99 10.14 -3.61 -23.60
CA MET A 99 11.56 -3.69 -24.01
C MET A 99 12.44 -2.62 -23.34
N VAL A 100 12.20 -2.32 -22.06
CA VAL A 100 12.93 -1.29 -21.30
C VAL A 100 13.33 -1.82 -19.93
N ARG A 101 14.62 -1.70 -19.60
CA ARG A 101 15.14 -2.10 -18.28
C ARG A 101 14.87 -1.04 -17.22
N LEU A 102 14.17 -1.41 -16.15
CA LEU A 102 13.92 -0.51 -15.04
C LEU A 102 15.15 -0.36 -14.15
N GLN A 103 15.44 0.87 -13.71
CA GLN A 103 16.50 1.15 -12.74
C GLN A 103 15.99 0.92 -11.32
N VAL A 104 16.83 0.35 -10.45
CA VAL A 104 16.48 0.15 -9.03
C VAL A 104 17.17 1.23 -8.19
N PRO A 105 16.43 2.00 -7.38
CA PRO A 105 17.05 2.96 -6.48
C PRO A 105 17.90 2.23 -5.41
N ARG A 106 18.96 2.89 -4.95
CA ARG A 106 19.91 2.32 -3.98
C ARG A 106 19.25 1.79 -2.70
N ASN A 107 18.18 2.45 -2.25
CA ASN A 107 17.44 2.08 -1.03
C ASN A 107 16.69 0.76 -1.18
N GLU A 108 16.08 0.53 -2.34
CA GLU A 108 15.41 -0.75 -2.64
C GLU A 108 16.43 -1.86 -2.82
N ARG A 109 17.55 -1.56 -3.50
CA ARG A 109 18.63 -2.54 -3.67
C ARG A 109 19.19 -3.02 -2.33
N SER A 110 19.37 -2.13 -1.35
CA SER A 110 19.85 -2.51 -0.01
C SER A 110 18.78 -3.24 0.81
N ALA A 111 17.51 -2.87 0.68
CA ALA A 111 16.40 -3.61 1.29
C ALA A 111 16.32 -5.05 0.75
N LYS A 112 16.43 -5.23 -0.57
CA LYS A 112 16.44 -6.56 -1.21
C LYS A 112 17.61 -7.41 -0.71
N LYS A 113 18.83 -6.87 -0.67
CA LYS A 113 19.99 -7.58 -0.10
C LYS A 113 19.77 -8.02 1.35
N ARG A 114 19.21 -7.17 2.20
CA ARG A 114 18.90 -7.52 3.60
C ARG A 114 17.82 -8.59 3.71
N GLY A 115 16.82 -8.53 2.83
CA GLY A 115 15.76 -9.53 2.76
C GLY A 115 16.22 -10.91 2.25
N MET A 116 17.35 -10.99 1.56
CA MET A 116 17.96 -12.27 1.13
C MET A 116 18.83 -12.90 2.22
N LEU A 117 19.45 -12.11 3.10
CA LEU A 117 20.41 -12.58 4.09
C LEU A 117 19.77 -13.12 5.39
N GLY A 118 18.46 -12.93 5.60
CA GLY A 118 17.78 -13.36 6.82
C GLY A 118 16.92 -14.59 6.61
N MET A 119 17.24 -15.70 7.28
CA MET A 119 16.43 -16.94 7.31
C MET A 119 15.07 -16.79 8.02
N SER A 120 14.78 -15.62 8.59
CA SER A 120 13.54 -15.39 9.36
C SER A 120 12.27 -15.47 8.52
N GLY A 121 12.35 -15.33 7.19
CA GLY A 121 11.21 -15.48 6.30
C GLY A 121 10.79 -16.93 6.09
N GLN A 122 11.73 -17.88 6.19
CA GLN A 122 11.49 -19.30 5.90
C GLN A 122 10.55 -19.96 6.92
N LEU A 123 10.73 -19.64 8.20
CA LEU A 123 9.84 -20.13 9.27
C LEU A 123 8.46 -19.46 9.22
N SER A 124 8.36 -18.28 8.61
CA SER A 124 7.10 -17.53 8.54
C SER A 124 6.06 -18.16 7.63
N GLY A 125 6.44 -19.06 6.71
CA GLY A 125 5.51 -19.80 5.85
C GLY A 125 4.83 -20.96 6.55
N ILE A 126 5.53 -21.60 7.49
CA ILE A 126 5.08 -22.80 8.21
C ILE A 126 3.94 -22.48 9.18
N THR A 127 3.92 -21.28 9.77
CA THR A 127 2.89 -20.86 10.76
C THR A 127 1.73 -20.05 10.14
N ARG A 128 1.55 -20.01 8.81
CA ARG A 128 0.46 -19.22 8.17
C ARG A 128 -0.88 -19.96 8.13
N PHE A 129 -1.42 -20.27 9.30
CA PHE A 129 -2.76 -20.87 9.43
C PHE A 129 -3.87 -19.83 9.56
N SER A 130 -3.53 -18.59 9.95
CA SER A 130 -4.48 -17.50 10.18
C SER A 130 -5.15 -16.98 8.91
N ASP A 131 -4.53 -17.18 7.74
CA ASP A 131 -5.04 -16.66 6.46
C ASP A 131 -6.32 -17.40 5.98
N ILE A 132 -6.62 -18.58 6.53
CA ILE A 132 -7.77 -19.43 6.13
C ILE A 132 -9.08 -19.00 6.80
N THR A 133 -8.99 -18.23 7.89
CA THR A 133 -10.12 -17.83 8.75
C THR A 133 -11.30 -17.24 7.98
N ALA A 134 -11.03 -16.49 6.91
CA ALA A 134 -12.08 -15.90 6.06
C ALA A 134 -12.88 -16.93 5.21
N LEU A 135 -12.40 -18.18 5.08
CA LEU A 135 -13.07 -19.25 4.34
C LEU A 135 -13.77 -20.25 5.27
N THR A 136 -13.18 -20.56 6.43
CA THR A 136 -13.73 -21.55 7.37
C THR A 136 -14.85 -21.02 8.24
N GLY A 137 -15.17 -19.71 8.16
CA GLY A 137 -16.28 -19.12 8.92
C GLY A 137 -16.07 -19.15 10.44
N GLY A 138 -14.85 -19.47 10.90
CA GLY A 138 -14.47 -19.41 12.29
C GLY A 138 -14.60 -17.98 12.79
N GLU A 139 -15.33 -17.83 13.89
CA GLU A 139 -15.63 -16.57 14.57
C GLU A 139 -14.36 -15.73 14.68
N GLY A 140 -14.39 -14.54 14.08
CA GLY A 140 -13.21 -13.74 13.76
C GLY A 140 -12.40 -13.33 14.99
N GLN A 141 -11.38 -14.12 15.32
CA GLN A 141 -10.27 -13.65 16.15
C GLN A 141 -9.23 -13.07 15.21
N ASP A 142 -9.39 -11.80 14.81
CA ASP A 142 -8.29 -10.90 14.36
C ASP A 142 -8.78 -9.51 13.88
N THR A 143 -9.93 -9.00 14.37
CA THR A 143 -10.16 -7.55 14.33
C THR A 143 -9.29 -6.79 15.35
N ASP A 144 -8.62 -7.51 16.26
CA ASP A 144 -7.85 -6.95 17.38
C ASP A 144 -6.33 -6.94 17.21
N ASN A 145 -5.81 -7.39 16.07
CA ASN A 145 -4.38 -7.22 15.76
C ASN A 145 -4.19 -6.14 14.69
N PRO A 146 -4.28 -4.85 15.04
CA PRO A 146 -3.76 -3.82 14.17
C PRO A 146 -2.25 -4.05 14.08
N GLY A 147 -1.81 -4.66 12.98
CA GLY A 147 -0.39 -4.85 12.68
C GLY A 147 0.41 -3.58 13.04
N PRO A 148 1.65 -3.73 13.52
CA PRO A 148 2.32 -2.76 14.39
C PRO A 148 2.14 -1.33 13.89
N LYS A 149 1.26 -0.57 14.54
CA LYS A 149 1.01 0.84 14.23
C LYS A 149 2.36 1.53 14.28
N LYS A 150 2.84 2.04 13.13
CA LYS A 150 4.10 2.79 13.05
C LYS A 150 4.00 3.97 14.02
N LYS A 151 4.61 3.84 15.21
CA LYS A 151 4.67 4.94 16.18
C LYS A 151 5.32 6.13 15.48
N LYS A 152 4.57 7.23 15.32
CA LYS A 152 5.12 8.49 14.80
C LYS A 152 6.30 8.87 15.70
N LYS A 153 7.53 8.77 15.20
CA LYS A 153 8.72 9.22 15.93
C LYS A 153 8.53 10.70 16.23
N LYS A 154 8.38 11.07 17.51
CA LYS A 154 8.41 12.47 17.94
C LYS A 154 9.79 13.01 17.54
N LEU A 155 9.82 13.93 16.57
CA LEU A 155 11.05 14.59 16.15
C LEU A 155 11.52 15.47 17.30
N MET A 156 12.47 14.98 18.10
CA MET A 156 13.15 15.80 19.11
C MET A 156 13.83 16.96 18.37
N LYS A 157 13.42 18.20 18.69
CA LYS A 157 14.06 19.42 18.15
C LYS A 157 15.52 19.42 18.60
N LYS A 158 16.43 19.02 17.70
CA LYS A 158 17.87 19.06 17.96
C LYS A 158 18.27 20.53 18.07
N LYS A 159 18.55 21.01 19.29
CA LYS A 159 19.16 22.33 19.51
C LYS A 159 20.59 22.25 18.96
N THR A 160 20.78 22.66 17.71
CA THR A 160 22.11 22.89 17.15
C THR A 160 22.70 24.10 17.86
N LYS A 161 23.60 23.88 18.83
CA LYS A 161 24.50 24.94 19.28
C LYS A 161 25.35 25.32 18.08
N ARG A 162 25.15 26.54 17.55
CA ARG A 162 26.00 27.09 16.49
C ARG A 162 27.42 27.18 17.08
N LYS A 163 28.30 26.27 16.67
CA LYS A 163 29.73 26.39 16.94
C LYS A 163 30.21 27.53 16.05
N ALA A 164 30.29 28.73 16.60
CA ALA A 164 30.90 29.86 15.92
C ALA A 164 32.39 29.53 15.75
N PHE A 165 32.84 29.45 14.50
CA PHE A 165 34.26 29.54 14.19
C PHE A 165 34.66 31.00 14.46
N ARG A 166 35.53 31.22 15.45
CA ARG A 166 36.21 32.50 15.60
C ARG A 166 37.28 32.58 14.51
N ARG A 167 37.35 33.75 13.89
CA ARG A 167 38.39 34.14 12.92
C ARG A 167 39.77 34.09 13.57
#